data_AF-A0A8C9WX50-F1
#
_entry.id   AF-A0A8C9WX50-F1
#
_cell.length_a   1.000
_cell.length_b   1.000
_cell.length_c   1.000
_cell.angle_alpha   90.00
_cell.angle_beta   90.00
_cell.angle_gamma   90.00
#
_symmetry.space_group_name_H-M   'P 1'
#
loop_
_entity.id
_entity.type
_entity.pdbx_description
1 polymer ?
#
loop_
_entity_poly.entity_id
_entity_poly.type
_entity_poly.pdbx_seq_one_letter_code
_entity_poly.pdbx_strand_id
1 'polypeptide(L)'
;RAWSQFYFLFLTLTGLIDGSDVSQHPLLWRPEGQSATMNCSHTKDATFFQMYWYRQLPGEGMKQIVFTTPTPPYKYESGFSEEKFPATKSNALTGSLTVEKLLPEDSGVYFCYTVTQTAEAYFGGGTKLTVLVKVLPPSTKECRNQKDGPRKKTIVCVASGFYPDHVSVKWKIDGIKATSGVATDNAALREGRYYRITSRLKVSGEDWFTLYKNFTCIVEFFDGTATIPYEDTVLGVEGLFFLVLWELRNDLI
;
A
#
# COMPACT_ATOMS: atom_id res chain seq x y z
N ARG A 1 -20.06 -61.07 -16.35
CA ARG A 1 -20.49 -59.65 -16.34
C ARG A 1 -21.08 -59.35 -14.96
N ALA A 2 -20.28 -58.81 -14.05
CA ALA A 2 -20.73 -58.33 -12.74
C ALA A 2 -20.04 -56.98 -12.52
N TRP A 3 -20.82 -55.92 -12.47
CA TRP A 3 -20.32 -54.56 -12.22
C TRP A 3 -20.42 -54.31 -10.72
N SER A 4 -19.26 -54.21 -10.04
CA SER A 4 -19.20 -53.79 -8.64
C SER A 4 -19.32 -52.27 -8.59
N GLN A 5 -20.40 -51.75 -8.02
CA GLN A 5 -20.57 -50.32 -7.78
C GLN A 5 -19.82 -49.93 -6.50
N PHE A 6 -18.71 -49.20 -6.65
CA PHE A 6 -18.04 -48.56 -5.53
C PHE A 6 -18.77 -47.27 -5.17
N TYR A 7 -19.50 -47.28 -4.07
CA TYR A 7 -20.00 -46.05 -3.44
C TYR A 7 -18.82 -45.35 -2.76
N PHE A 8 -18.31 -44.28 -3.37
CA PHE A 8 -17.39 -43.36 -2.71
C PHE A 8 -18.16 -42.52 -1.70
N LEU A 9 -18.05 -42.87 -0.42
CA LEU A 9 -18.50 -42.03 0.68
C LEU A 9 -17.55 -40.83 0.77
N PHE A 10 -17.94 -39.68 0.22
CA PHE A 10 -17.27 -38.42 0.47
C PHE A 10 -17.54 -37.99 1.91
N LEU A 11 -16.60 -38.33 2.82
CA LEU A 11 -16.49 -37.65 4.11
C LEU A 11 -16.04 -36.22 3.83
N THR A 12 -16.99 -35.29 3.77
CA THR A 12 -16.68 -33.86 3.88
C THR A 12 -16.21 -33.62 5.31
N LEU A 13 -14.90 -33.61 5.51
CA LEU A 13 -14.33 -32.99 6.70
C LEU A 13 -14.65 -31.49 6.57
N THR A 14 -15.76 -31.04 7.16
CA THR A 14 -15.96 -29.62 7.46
C THR A 14 -14.94 -29.30 8.54
N GLY A 15 -13.70 -29.08 8.12
CA GLY A 15 -12.71 -28.42 8.97
C GLY A 15 -13.31 -27.08 9.35
N LEU A 16 -13.62 -26.93 10.63
CA LEU A 16 -13.75 -25.62 11.23
C LEU A 16 -12.48 -24.87 10.84
N ILE A 17 -12.64 -23.82 10.05
CA ILE A 17 -11.57 -22.87 9.78
C ILE A 17 -11.36 -22.21 11.12
N ASP A 18 -10.43 -22.73 11.91
CA ASP A 18 -10.04 -22.12 13.17
C ASP A 18 -9.63 -20.69 12.82
N GLY A 19 -10.34 -19.72 13.39
CA GLY A 19 -9.99 -18.31 13.19
C GLY A 19 -8.53 -18.14 13.63
N SER A 20 -7.73 -17.43 12.85
CA SER A 20 -6.35 -17.13 13.24
C SER A 20 -6.33 -16.55 14.65
N ASP A 21 -5.73 -17.27 15.62
CA ASP A 21 -5.63 -16.85 17.02
C ASP A 21 -4.91 -15.50 17.18
N VAL A 22 -4.18 -15.09 16.14
CA VAL A 22 -3.52 -13.79 16.03
C VAL A 22 -4.10 -13.01 14.85
N SER A 23 -4.50 -11.78 15.13
CA SER A 23 -5.09 -10.86 14.17
C SER A 23 -4.10 -9.76 13.78
N GLN A 24 -3.94 -9.57 12.47
CA GLN A 24 -3.23 -8.45 11.86
C GLN A 24 -4.09 -7.86 10.76
N HIS A 25 -3.95 -6.57 10.52
CA HIS A 25 -4.57 -5.97 9.35
C HIS A 25 -3.80 -6.43 8.09
N PRO A 26 -4.47 -6.97 7.05
CA PRO A 26 -3.78 -7.66 5.96
C PRO A 26 -2.98 -6.74 5.05
N LEU A 27 -3.38 -5.46 4.94
CA LEU A 27 -2.78 -4.50 4.02
C LEU A 27 -2.70 -3.11 4.66
N LEU A 28 -1.58 -2.43 4.46
CA LEU A 28 -1.36 -1.06 4.93
C LEU A 28 -0.62 -0.28 3.85
N TRP A 29 -1.02 0.97 3.64
CA TRP A 29 -0.33 1.88 2.74
C TRP A 29 -0.14 3.22 3.39
N ARG A 30 0.99 3.85 3.07
CA ARG A 30 1.28 5.23 3.39
C ARG A 30 2.14 5.86 2.29
N PRO A 31 2.03 7.18 2.07
CA PRO A 31 2.99 7.92 1.27
C PRO A 31 4.41 7.77 1.81
N GLU A 32 5.38 7.92 0.91
CA GLU A 32 6.79 8.06 1.29
C GLU A 32 6.97 9.20 2.30
N GLY A 33 7.88 9.00 3.26
CA GLY A 33 8.16 9.95 4.33
C GLY A 33 7.18 9.95 5.50
N GLN A 34 5.97 9.38 5.35
CA GLN A 34 5.05 9.16 6.47
C GLN A 34 5.45 7.94 7.31
N SER A 35 4.68 7.68 8.37
CA SER A 35 4.87 6.54 9.26
C SER A 35 3.68 5.58 9.18
N ALA A 36 3.96 4.28 9.23
CA ALA A 36 2.94 3.23 9.12
C ALA A 36 2.94 2.35 10.37
N THR A 37 1.85 2.38 11.13
CA THR A 37 1.66 1.55 12.33
C THR A 37 0.84 0.31 12.00
N MET A 38 1.41 -0.85 12.31
CA MET A 38 0.80 -2.16 12.19
C MET A 38 0.42 -2.65 13.57
N ASN A 39 -0.84 -3.04 13.73
CA ASN A 39 -1.37 -3.55 14.98
C ASN A 39 -1.46 -5.07 14.94
N CYS A 40 -1.17 -5.69 16.08
CA CYS A 40 -1.28 -7.12 16.30
C CYS A 40 -2.05 -7.36 17.60
N SER A 41 -3.00 -8.29 17.56
CA SER A 41 -3.71 -8.77 18.75
C SER A 41 -3.88 -10.29 18.70
N HIS A 42 -4.11 -10.92 19.84
CA HIS A 42 -4.44 -12.34 19.89
C HIS A 42 -5.52 -12.67 20.92
N THR A 43 -6.14 -13.83 20.74
CA THR A 43 -7.21 -14.36 21.61
C THR A 43 -6.70 -15.34 22.68
N LYS A 44 -5.39 -15.62 22.69
CA LYS A 44 -4.76 -16.44 23.73
C LYS A 44 -4.73 -15.76 25.10
N ASP A 45 -4.50 -16.55 26.14
CA ASP A 45 -4.44 -16.07 27.52
C ASP A 45 -3.19 -15.22 27.82
N ALA A 46 -3.09 -14.73 29.05
CA ALA A 46 -2.02 -13.84 29.49
C ALA A 46 -0.61 -14.48 29.53
N THR A 47 -0.50 -15.81 29.40
CA THR A 47 0.80 -16.49 29.32
C THR A 47 1.50 -16.26 27.98
N PHE A 48 0.76 -15.84 26.96
CA PHE A 48 1.24 -15.41 25.64
C PHE A 48 1.64 -13.94 25.65
N PHE A 49 2.51 -13.54 26.57
CA PHE A 49 2.91 -12.15 26.74
C PHE A 49 4.10 -11.73 25.87
N GLN A 50 4.74 -12.68 25.19
CA GLN A 50 5.87 -12.40 24.30
C GLN A 50 5.37 -12.17 22.89
N MET A 51 5.81 -11.10 22.24
CA MET A 51 5.47 -10.81 20.85
C MET A 51 6.73 -10.52 20.05
N TYR A 52 6.82 -11.15 18.88
CA TYR A 52 7.93 -10.96 17.97
C TYR A 52 7.42 -10.35 16.68
N TRP A 53 8.20 -9.43 16.13
CA TRP A 53 7.93 -8.80 14.85
C TRP A 53 9.00 -9.16 13.84
N TYR A 54 8.56 -9.52 12.64
CA TYR A 54 9.41 -9.92 11.53
C TYR A 54 9.08 -9.11 10.29
N ARG A 55 10.09 -8.90 9.45
CA ARG A 55 9.94 -8.35 8.10
C ARG A 55 10.36 -9.38 7.07
N GLN A 56 9.56 -9.51 6.02
CA GLN A 56 9.88 -10.25 4.81
C GLN A 56 9.78 -9.30 3.61
N LEU A 57 10.95 -8.86 3.12
CA LEU A 57 11.02 -8.11 1.87
C LEU A 57 10.85 -9.07 0.67
N PRO A 58 10.35 -8.60 -0.47
CA PRO A 58 10.18 -9.47 -1.63
C PRO A 58 11.51 -10.11 -2.04
N GLY A 59 11.53 -11.44 -2.23
CA GLY A 59 12.75 -12.18 -2.57
C GLY A 59 13.77 -12.34 -1.44
N GLU A 60 13.45 -11.94 -0.21
CA GLU A 60 14.27 -12.18 0.99
C GLU A 60 13.61 -13.17 1.95
N GLY A 61 14.44 -13.77 2.82
CA GLY A 61 13.95 -14.52 3.98
C GLY A 61 13.38 -13.59 5.06
N MET A 62 12.62 -14.16 6.00
CA MET A 62 12.13 -13.44 7.17
C MET A 62 13.30 -13.01 8.06
N LYS A 63 13.30 -11.76 8.50
CA LYS A 63 14.25 -11.21 9.47
C LYS A 63 13.48 -10.69 10.68
N GLN A 64 13.87 -11.12 11.88
CA GLN A 64 13.31 -10.59 13.11
C GLN A 64 13.75 -9.13 13.25
N ILE A 65 12.80 -8.26 13.62
CA ILE A 65 13.01 -6.83 13.86
C ILE A 65 13.22 -6.61 15.36
N VAL A 66 12.22 -7.04 16.14
CA VAL A 66 12.14 -6.75 17.56
C VAL A 66 11.32 -7.80 18.31
N PHE A 67 11.78 -8.08 19.53
CA PHE A 67 11.08 -8.84 20.55
C PHE A 67 10.54 -7.90 21.64
N THR A 68 9.26 -8.04 21.96
CA THR A 68 8.57 -7.22 22.96
C THR A 68 7.87 -8.04 24.04
N THR A 69 7.85 -7.48 25.25
CA THR A 69 7.09 -7.93 26.41
C THR A 69 6.26 -6.76 26.94
N PRO A 70 5.31 -6.96 27.87
CA PRO A 70 4.54 -5.85 28.44
C PRO A 70 5.41 -4.81 29.16
N THR A 71 6.60 -5.20 29.59
CA THR A 71 7.58 -4.33 30.25
C THR A 71 8.79 -4.11 29.33
N PRO A 72 9.17 -2.85 29.02
CA PRO A 72 10.41 -2.53 28.31
C PRO A 72 11.65 -2.77 29.21
N PRO A 73 12.90 -2.78 28.67
CA PRO A 73 13.28 -2.46 27.29
C PRO A 73 13.00 -3.60 26.30
N TYR A 74 12.73 -3.22 25.05
CA TYR A 74 12.53 -4.15 23.94
C TYR A 74 13.87 -4.50 23.27
N LYS A 75 13.96 -5.73 22.73
CA LYS A 75 15.21 -6.24 22.14
C LYS A 75 15.12 -6.20 20.63
N TYR A 76 15.91 -5.33 20.01
CA TYR A 76 16.03 -5.24 18.56
C TYR A 76 17.14 -6.14 18.04
N GLU A 77 16.93 -6.72 16.87
CA GLU A 77 17.96 -7.47 16.16
C GLU A 77 18.98 -6.56 15.48
N SER A 78 20.12 -7.14 15.11
CA SER A 78 21.16 -6.43 14.37
C SER A 78 20.60 -5.85 13.06
N GLY A 79 20.87 -4.56 12.83
CA GLY A 79 20.39 -3.83 11.65
C GLY A 79 18.99 -3.22 11.82
N PHE A 80 18.36 -3.36 12.98
CA PHE A 80 17.09 -2.74 13.33
C PHE A 80 17.24 -1.82 14.55
N SER A 81 16.42 -0.77 14.64
CA SER A 81 16.46 0.20 15.73
C SER A 81 15.06 0.68 16.10
N GLU A 82 14.91 1.13 17.34
CA GLU A 82 13.67 1.76 17.84
C GLU A 82 13.33 3.06 17.10
N GLU A 83 14.33 3.77 16.58
CA GLU A 83 14.11 5.00 15.80
C GLU A 83 13.39 4.75 14.47
N LYS A 84 13.69 3.62 13.81
CA LYS A 84 13.06 3.25 12.53
C LYS A 84 11.84 2.35 12.74
N PHE A 85 11.88 1.50 13.76
CA PHE A 85 10.88 0.47 14.02
C PHE A 85 10.29 0.54 15.44
N PRO A 86 9.77 1.70 15.90
CA PRO A 86 9.27 1.79 17.26
C PRO A 86 8.12 0.81 17.47
N ALA A 87 8.25 -0.01 18.51
CA ALA A 87 7.27 -1.01 18.89
C ALA A 87 6.61 -0.64 20.20
N THR A 88 5.37 -1.08 20.41
CA THR A 88 4.68 -0.94 21.70
C THR A 88 4.01 -2.25 22.10
N LYS A 89 4.04 -2.53 23.40
CA LYS A 89 3.31 -3.64 24.01
C LYS A 89 3.04 -3.29 25.48
N SER A 90 1.82 -2.89 25.79
CA SER A 90 1.42 -2.48 27.14
C SER A 90 0.75 -3.59 27.95
N ASN A 91 0.30 -4.66 27.28
CA ASN A 91 -0.34 -5.81 27.89
C ASN A 91 0.02 -7.09 27.13
N ALA A 92 -0.43 -8.24 27.64
CA ALA A 92 -0.14 -9.53 27.01
C ALA A 92 -0.76 -9.66 25.61
N LEU A 93 -1.98 -9.17 25.38
CA LEU A 93 -2.79 -9.50 24.20
C LEU A 93 -2.49 -8.65 22.97
N THR A 94 -2.11 -7.39 23.15
CA THR A 94 -1.95 -6.44 22.04
C THR A 94 -0.54 -5.89 21.94
N GLY A 95 -0.14 -5.52 20.72
CA GLY A 95 1.08 -4.82 20.43
C GLY A 95 1.03 -4.13 19.07
N SER A 96 1.97 -3.23 18.83
CA SER A 96 2.12 -2.57 17.53
C SER A 96 3.57 -2.41 17.14
N LEU A 97 3.80 -2.27 15.84
CA LEU A 97 5.07 -1.91 15.24
C LEU A 97 4.82 -0.77 14.25
N THR A 98 5.54 0.32 14.42
CA THR A 98 5.52 1.44 13.47
C THR A 98 6.78 1.40 12.63
N VAL A 99 6.65 1.63 11.32
CA VAL A 99 7.79 1.92 10.44
C VAL A 99 7.82 3.43 10.20
N GLU A 100 8.82 4.11 10.75
CA GLU A 100 8.98 5.56 10.65
C GLU A 100 9.62 5.97 9.33
N LYS A 101 9.27 7.16 8.80
CA LYS A 101 9.89 7.77 7.61
C LYS A 101 10.02 6.78 6.46
N LEU A 102 8.88 6.33 5.95
CA LEU A 102 8.81 5.26 4.96
C LEU A 102 9.60 5.57 3.71
N LEU A 103 10.36 4.58 3.26
CA LEU A 103 11.03 4.54 1.97
C LEU A 103 10.40 3.44 1.10
N PRO A 104 10.50 3.52 -0.23
CA PRO A 104 10.01 2.47 -1.11
C PRO A 104 10.52 1.07 -0.74
N GLU A 105 11.78 0.95 -0.30
CA GLU A 105 12.38 -0.31 0.15
C GLU A 105 11.81 -0.88 1.45
N ASP A 106 11.03 -0.12 2.22
CA ASP A 106 10.33 -0.64 3.40
C ASP A 106 9.10 -1.48 3.02
N SER A 107 8.69 -1.44 1.75
CA SER A 107 7.57 -2.24 1.25
C SER A 107 7.88 -3.73 1.36
N GLY A 108 6.92 -4.50 1.86
CA GLY A 108 7.11 -5.91 2.18
C GLY A 108 5.99 -6.42 3.08
N VAL A 109 6.16 -7.64 3.61
CA VAL A 109 5.20 -8.23 4.55
C VAL A 109 5.79 -8.24 5.95
N TYR A 110 5.02 -7.76 6.91
CA TYR A 110 5.41 -7.66 8.31
C TYR A 110 4.54 -8.60 9.14
N PHE A 111 5.17 -9.53 9.84
CA PHE A 111 4.48 -10.55 10.62
C PHE A 111 4.65 -10.25 12.10
N CYS A 112 3.58 -10.45 12.86
CA CYS A 112 3.69 -10.65 14.29
C CYS A 112 3.42 -12.12 14.62
N TYR A 113 4.01 -12.61 15.70
CA TYR A 113 3.54 -13.82 16.36
C TYR A 113 3.67 -13.68 17.87
N THR A 114 2.82 -14.41 18.58
CA THR A 114 2.84 -14.47 20.05
C THR A 114 3.35 -15.82 20.52
N VAL A 115 4.06 -15.85 21.65
CA VAL A 115 4.68 -17.07 22.21
C VAL A 115 4.40 -17.20 23.70
N THR A 116 4.16 -18.44 24.16
CA THR A 116 4.17 -18.77 25.60
C THR A 116 5.58 -18.92 26.16
N GLN A 117 5.67 -19.05 27.49
CA GLN A 117 6.91 -19.50 28.15
C GLN A 117 7.33 -20.93 27.78
N THR A 118 6.38 -21.77 27.33
CA THR A 118 6.62 -23.16 26.92
C THR A 118 6.89 -23.31 25.42
N ALA A 119 7.14 -22.19 24.72
CA ALA A 119 7.50 -22.11 23.30
C ALA A 119 6.38 -22.52 22.30
N GLU A 120 5.11 -22.45 22.69
CA GLU A 120 4.00 -22.51 21.73
C GLU A 120 3.88 -21.17 21.02
N ALA A 121 3.85 -21.17 19.68
CA ALA A 121 3.87 -19.96 18.86
C ALA A 121 2.69 -19.91 17.88
N TYR A 122 2.07 -18.73 17.75
CA TYR A 122 0.95 -18.49 16.83
C TYR A 122 1.23 -17.26 15.97
N PHE A 123 1.15 -17.42 14.66
CA PHE A 123 1.47 -16.38 13.69
C PHE A 123 0.22 -15.61 13.27
N GLY A 124 0.37 -14.29 13.12
CA GLY A 124 -0.59 -13.49 12.38
C GLY A 124 -0.48 -13.73 10.88
N GLY A 125 -1.52 -13.36 10.14
CA GLY A 125 -1.56 -13.47 8.67
C GLY A 125 -0.58 -12.55 7.93
N GLY A 126 0.11 -11.66 8.65
CA GLY A 126 1.01 -10.66 8.08
C GLY A 126 0.28 -9.41 7.59
N THR A 127 0.95 -8.26 7.71
CA THR A 127 0.52 -6.99 7.14
C THR A 127 1.41 -6.67 5.95
N LYS A 128 0.81 -6.59 4.77
CA LYS A 128 1.50 -6.14 3.56
C LYS A 128 1.56 -4.62 3.55
N LEU A 129 2.76 -4.07 3.73
CA LEU A 129 3.02 -2.64 3.67
C LEU A 129 3.45 -2.26 2.26
N THR A 130 2.73 -1.31 1.66
CA THR A 130 3.08 -0.71 0.37
C THR A 130 3.34 0.77 0.57
N VAL A 131 4.46 1.26 0.06
CA VAL A 131 4.79 2.68 0.02
C VAL A 131 4.60 3.18 -1.42
N LEU A 132 3.86 4.28 -1.61
CA LEU A 132 3.80 5.12 -2.83
C LEU A 132 2.66 4.91 -3.86
N VAL A 133 1.82 5.95 -3.95
CA VAL A 133 0.99 6.32 -5.12
C VAL A 133 1.24 7.82 -5.34
N LYS A 134 1.57 8.25 -6.56
CA LYS A 134 1.81 9.65 -6.90
C LYS A 134 1.09 10.05 -8.17
N VAL A 135 0.29 11.12 -8.10
CA VAL A 135 -0.32 11.77 -9.26
C VAL A 135 0.49 13.00 -9.64
N LEU A 136 0.84 13.08 -10.91
CA LEU A 136 1.66 14.12 -11.50
C LEU A 136 0.78 14.99 -12.43
N PRO A 137 0.87 16.33 -12.32
CA PRO A 137 0.19 17.22 -13.25
C PRO A 137 0.80 17.10 -14.67
N PRO A 138 0.13 17.68 -15.68
CA PRO A 138 0.68 17.77 -17.03
C PRO A 138 2.06 18.43 -17.06
N SER A 139 2.91 17.98 -17.98
CA SER A 139 4.26 18.51 -18.10
C SER A 139 4.26 19.99 -18.50
N THR A 140 5.24 20.76 -18.04
CA THR A 140 5.38 22.18 -18.40
C THR A 140 5.48 22.41 -19.91
N LYS A 141 6.08 21.47 -20.66
CA LYS A 141 6.16 21.50 -22.12
C LYS A 141 4.79 21.35 -22.78
N GLU A 142 3.92 20.50 -22.24
CA GLU A 142 2.54 20.30 -22.72
C GLU A 142 1.64 21.52 -22.42
N CYS A 143 2.01 22.33 -21.43
CA CYS A 143 1.32 23.57 -21.05
C CYS A 143 1.92 24.85 -21.69
N ARG A 144 3.03 24.77 -22.42
CA ARG A 144 3.81 25.95 -22.86
C ARG A 144 3.10 26.89 -23.85
N ASN A 145 2.16 26.39 -24.66
CA ASN A 145 1.48 27.19 -25.68
C ASN A 145 -0.03 27.26 -25.40
N GLN A 146 -0.52 28.43 -25.00
CA GLN A 146 -1.95 28.70 -24.88
C GLN A 146 -2.61 29.00 -26.25
N LYS A 147 -1.80 29.26 -27.30
CA LYS A 147 -2.27 29.53 -28.69
C LYS A 147 -2.64 28.29 -29.51
N ASP A 148 -2.53 27.09 -28.94
CA ASP A 148 -2.82 25.81 -29.62
C ASP A 148 -4.20 25.23 -29.26
N GLY A 149 -5.28 26.02 -29.39
CA GLY A 149 -6.67 25.55 -29.38
C GLY A 149 -7.05 24.47 -28.33
N PRO A 150 -7.87 23.45 -28.68
CA PRO A 150 -8.46 22.45 -27.78
C PRO A 150 -7.48 21.30 -27.46
N ARG A 151 -6.20 21.58 -27.20
CA ARG A 151 -5.23 20.52 -26.89
C ARG A 151 -5.52 19.90 -25.53
N LYS A 152 -5.74 18.59 -25.54
CA LYS A 152 -5.88 17.75 -24.34
C LYS A 152 -4.62 17.85 -23.46
N LYS A 153 -4.80 17.72 -22.15
CA LYS A 153 -3.75 17.69 -21.14
C LYS A 153 -3.64 16.30 -20.53
N THR A 154 -2.42 15.84 -20.27
CA THR A 154 -2.15 14.49 -19.79
C THR A 154 -1.74 14.54 -18.33
N ILE A 155 -2.56 13.95 -17.46
CA ILE A 155 -2.25 13.72 -16.04
C ILE A 155 -1.71 12.30 -15.92
N VAL A 156 -0.70 12.09 -15.08
CA VAL A 156 -0.04 10.78 -14.95
C VAL A 156 -0.14 10.29 -13.51
N CYS A 157 -0.61 9.07 -13.32
CA CYS A 157 -0.56 8.36 -12.05
C CYS A 157 0.53 7.31 -12.10
N VAL A 158 1.38 7.31 -11.08
CA VAL A 158 2.45 6.32 -10.90
C VAL A 158 2.26 5.67 -9.54
N ALA A 159 1.97 4.37 -9.54
CA ALA A 159 2.10 3.53 -8.36
C ALA A 159 3.40 2.74 -8.51
N SER A 160 4.30 2.84 -7.54
CA SER A 160 5.62 2.21 -7.58
C SER A 160 5.97 1.63 -6.22
N GLY A 161 6.96 0.74 -6.16
CA GLY A 161 7.43 0.16 -4.90
C GLY A 161 6.45 -0.85 -4.29
N PHE A 162 5.39 -1.24 -5.01
CA PHE A 162 4.36 -2.09 -4.44
C PHE A 162 4.64 -3.57 -4.65
N TYR A 163 4.06 -4.39 -3.76
CA TYR A 163 4.11 -5.84 -3.83
C TYR A 163 2.83 -6.41 -3.22
N PRO A 164 2.10 -7.33 -3.88
CA PRO A 164 2.44 -8.06 -5.11
C PRO A 164 1.92 -7.30 -6.34
N ASP A 165 2.00 -7.89 -7.53
CA ASP A 165 1.72 -7.26 -8.83
C ASP A 165 0.24 -7.00 -9.14
N HIS A 166 -0.69 -7.62 -8.42
CA HIS A 166 -2.13 -7.53 -8.71
C HIS A 166 -2.74 -6.21 -8.22
N VAL A 167 -2.80 -5.23 -9.14
CA VAL A 167 -3.41 -3.92 -8.90
C VAL A 167 -4.31 -3.51 -10.06
N SER A 168 -5.31 -2.68 -9.76
CA SER A 168 -6.15 -2.00 -10.76
C SER A 168 -6.06 -0.50 -10.59
N VAL A 169 -6.03 0.25 -11.70
CA VAL A 169 -5.94 1.73 -11.66
C VAL A 169 -7.17 2.34 -12.29
N LYS A 170 -7.83 3.23 -11.55
CA LYS A 170 -9.05 3.95 -11.95
C LYS A 170 -8.86 5.45 -11.77
N TRP A 171 -9.71 6.24 -12.42
CA TRP A 171 -9.70 7.70 -12.31
C TRP A 171 -11.08 8.23 -11.91
N LYS A 172 -11.07 9.37 -11.22
CA LYS A 172 -12.23 10.24 -11.00
C LYS A 172 -11.92 11.67 -11.42
N ILE A 173 -12.92 12.36 -11.95
CA ILE A 173 -12.93 13.80 -12.19
C ILE A 173 -14.11 14.38 -11.41
N ASP A 174 -13.86 15.32 -10.51
CA ASP A 174 -14.85 15.87 -9.57
C ASP A 174 -15.62 14.78 -8.80
N GLY A 175 -14.91 13.74 -8.37
CA GLY A 175 -15.48 12.58 -7.68
C GLY A 175 -16.24 11.59 -8.57
N ILE A 176 -16.45 11.90 -9.85
CA ILE A 176 -17.18 11.05 -10.81
C ILE A 176 -16.19 10.16 -11.56
N LYS A 177 -16.50 8.86 -11.67
CA LYS A 177 -15.66 7.88 -12.38
C LYS A 177 -15.38 8.34 -13.82
N ALA A 178 -14.11 8.40 -14.18
CA ALA A 178 -13.64 8.76 -15.51
C ALA A 178 -13.07 7.54 -16.24
N THR A 179 -13.52 7.32 -17.48
CA THR A 179 -13.02 6.25 -18.37
C THR A 179 -12.55 6.79 -19.71
N SER A 180 -13.11 7.92 -20.17
CA SER A 180 -12.67 8.60 -21.39
C SER A 180 -11.26 9.17 -21.20
N GLY A 181 -10.37 8.91 -22.17
CA GLY A 181 -8.99 9.38 -22.14
C GLY A 181 -8.07 8.65 -21.16
N VAL A 182 -8.56 7.62 -20.47
CA VAL A 182 -7.75 6.77 -19.59
C VAL A 182 -6.94 5.78 -20.43
N ALA A 183 -5.63 5.72 -20.15
CA ALA A 183 -4.71 4.76 -20.72
C ALA A 183 -3.79 4.23 -19.62
N THR A 184 -4.13 3.04 -19.11
CA THR A 184 -3.33 2.32 -18.11
C THR A 184 -2.42 1.33 -18.81
N ASP A 185 -1.19 1.16 -18.30
CA ASP A 185 -0.28 0.13 -18.80
C ASP A 185 -0.92 -1.27 -18.63
N ASN A 186 -0.68 -2.18 -19.57
CA ASN A 186 -1.36 -3.48 -19.61
C ASN A 186 -1.06 -4.37 -18.39
N ALA A 187 0.11 -4.20 -17.77
CA ALA A 187 0.54 -4.94 -16.60
C ALA A 187 1.51 -4.10 -15.78
N ALA A 188 1.64 -4.43 -14.49
CA ALA A 188 2.67 -3.86 -13.65
C ALA A 188 4.07 -4.32 -14.12
N LEU A 189 4.97 -3.38 -14.32
CA LEU A 189 6.37 -3.62 -14.62
C LEU A 189 7.10 -4.00 -13.33
N ARG A 190 7.90 -5.07 -13.38
CA ARG A 190 8.80 -5.43 -12.28
C ARG A 190 10.05 -4.54 -12.30
N GLU A 191 10.31 -3.85 -11.20
CA GLU A 191 11.51 -3.04 -10.97
C GLU A 191 12.29 -3.64 -9.79
N GLY A 192 13.28 -4.48 -10.13
CA GLY A 192 14.01 -5.29 -9.15
C GLY A 192 13.09 -6.30 -8.45
N ARG A 193 12.74 -6.01 -7.19
CA ARG A 193 11.94 -6.87 -6.32
C ARG A 193 10.53 -6.33 -6.09
N TYR A 194 10.24 -5.15 -6.61
CA TYR A 194 8.97 -4.44 -6.50
C TYR A 194 8.30 -4.31 -7.87
N TYR A 195 7.08 -3.80 -7.86
CA TYR A 195 6.31 -3.53 -9.05
C TYR A 195 5.99 -2.04 -9.18
N ARG A 196 5.82 -1.61 -10.43
CA ARG A 196 5.41 -0.27 -10.82
C ARG A 196 4.37 -0.35 -11.92
N ILE A 197 3.32 0.47 -11.84
CA ILE A 197 2.33 0.62 -12.90
C ILE A 197 2.08 2.10 -13.15
N THR A 198 1.87 2.48 -14.41
CA THR A 198 1.46 3.84 -14.76
C THR A 198 0.11 3.87 -15.44
N SER A 199 -0.65 4.91 -15.14
CA SER A 199 -1.89 5.24 -15.83
C SER A 199 -1.88 6.71 -16.23
N ARG A 200 -2.47 7.01 -17.36
CA ARG A 200 -2.55 8.37 -17.92
C ARG A 200 -4.01 8.74 -18.11
N LEU A 201 -4.37 9.97 -17.78
CA LEU A 201 -5.68 10.54 -18.02
C LEU A 201 -5.53 11.76 -18.94
N LYS A 202 -6.08 11.67 -20.16
CA LYS A 202 -6.16 12.79 -21.10
C LYS A 202 -7.46 13.58 -20.92
N VAL A 203 -7.36 14.79 -20.38
CA VAL A 203 -8.50 15.71 -20.14
C VAL A 203 -8.49 16.88 -21.12
N SER A 204 -9.58 17.64 -21.21
CA SER A 204 -9.59 18.87 -22.00
C SER A 204 -8.72 19.95 -21.35
N GLY A 205 -8.25 20.92 -22.14
CA GLY A 205 -7.58 22.10 -21.59
C GLY A 205 -8.49 22.90 -20.66
N GLU A 206 -9.78 23.02 -21.01
CA GLU A 206 -10.81 23.69 -20.22
C GLU A 206 -10.96 23.06 -18.82
N ASP A 207 -11.01 21.72 -18.76
CA ASP A 207 -11.07 21.00 -17.48
C ASP A 207 -9.80 21.25 -16.66
N TRP A 208 -8.62 21.10 -17.27
CA TRP A 208 -7.36 21.28 -16.55
C TRP A 208 -7.19 22.71 -16.01
N PHE A 209 -7.64 23.70 -16.78
CA PHE A 209 -7.55 25.11 -16.40
C PHE A 209 -8.71 25.61 -15.52
N THR A 210 -9.60 24.71 -15.11
CA THR A 210 -10.63 25.01 -14.12
C THR A 210 -10.03 24.91 -12.73
N LEU A 211 -9.98 26.04 -12.02
CA LEU A 211 -9.42 26.10 -10.67
C LEU A 211 -10.19 25.16 -9.72
N TYR A 212 -9.45 24.41 -8.90
CA TYR A 212 -9.97 23.44 -7.93
C TYR A 212 -10.69 22.22 -8.50
N LYS A 213 -10.75 22.06 -9.83
CA LYS A 213 -11.24 20.82 -10.45
C LYS A 213 -10.35 19.66 -10.01
N ASN A 214 -10.93 18.59 -9.48
CA ASN A 214 -10.14 17.50 -8.92
C ASN A 214 -9.92 16.36 -9.93
N PHE A 215 -8.69 15.87 -9.98
CA PHE A 215 -8.31 14.71 -10.79
C PHE A 215 -7.67 13.68 -9.88
N THR A 216 -8.42 12.63 -9.57
CA THR A 216 -8.04 11.63 -8.57
C THR A 216 -7.70 10.31 -9.27
N CYS A 217 -6.51 9.79 -9.02
CA CYS A 217 -6.15 8.42 -9.38
C CYS A 217 -6.45 7.51 -8.20
N ILE A 218 -6.99 6.32 -8.47
CA ILE A 218 -7.31 5.30 -7.48
C ILE A 218 -6.61 4.01 -7.88
N VAL A 219 -5.78 3.48 -6.99
CA VAL A 219 -5.07 2.22 -7.15
C VAL A 219 -5.67 1.22 -6.18
N GLU A 220 -6.26 0.17 -6.71
CA GLU A 220 -6.97 -0.86 -6.00
C GLU A 220 -6.08 -2.10 -5.85
N PHE A 221 -5.84 -2.51 -4.62
CA PHE A 221 -5.05 -3.70 -4.28
C PHE A 221 -5.98 -4.78 -3.72
N PHE A 222 -5.82 -6.01 -4.20
CA PHE A 222 -6.52 -7.15 -3.63
C PHE A 222 -5.70 -7.77 -2.50
N ASP A 223 -6.28 -7.86 -1.31
CA ASP A 223 -5.61 -8.42 -0.12
C ASP A 223 -5.87 -9.92 0.09
N GLY A 224 -6.65 -10.56 -0.79
CA GLY A 224 -7.12 -11.94 -0.65
C GLY A 224 -8.60 -12.05 -0.26
N THR A 225 -9.19 -11.00 0.29
CA THR A 225 -10.59 -10.97 0.75
C THR A 225 -11.37 -9.78 0.17
N ALA A 226 -10.72 -8.61 0.10
CA ALA A 226 -11.31 -7.36 -0.32
C ALA A 226 -10.35 -6.58 -1.24
N THR A 227 -10.92 -5.61 -1.94
CA THR A 227 -10.14 -4.65 -2.73
C THR A 227 -10.05 -3.35 -1.95
N ILE A 228 -8.82 -2.91 -1.65
CA ILE A 228 -8.56 -1.71 -0.87
C ILE A 228 -8.07 -0.61 -1.84
N PRO A 229 -8.80 0.51 -1.94
CA PRO A 229 -8.41 1.63 -2.80
C PRO A 229 -7.42 2.55 -2.09
N TYR A 230 -6.43 3.04 -2.85
CA TYR A 230 -5.54 4.13 -2.46
C TYR A 230 -5.62 5.23 -3.49
N GLU A 231 -5.73 6.46 -3.05
CA GLU A 231 -5.94 7.57 -3.96
C GLU A 231 -5.01 8.74 -3.69
N ASP A 232 -4.68 9.43 -4.76
CA ASP A 232 -3.97 10.70 -4.74
C ASP A 232 -4.61 11.63 -5.77
N THR A 233 -4.55 12.93 -5.51
CA THR A 233 -5.32 13.94 -6.24
C THR A 233 -4.45 15.12 -6.61
N VAL A 234 -4.55 15.54 -7.87
CA VAL A 234 -4.06 16.85 -8.31
C VAL A 234 -5.23 17.76 -8.62
N LEU A 235 -5.03 19.05 -8.37
CA LEU A 235 -6.02 20.08 -8.62
C LEU A 235 -5.70 20.81 -9.93
N GLY A 236 -6.76 21.13 -10.69
CA GLY A 236 -6.70 22.04 -11.81
C GLY A 236 -6.24 23.43 -11.36
N VAL A 237 -5.57 24.13 -12.27
CA VAL A 237 -4.97 25.45 -12.01
C VAL A 237 -5.68 26.49 -12.84
N GLU A 238 -5.80 27.72 -12.36
CA GLU A 238 -6.42 28.77 -13.16
C GLU A 238 -5.56 29.09 -14.39
N GLY A 239 -6.20 29.21 -15.56
CA GLY A 239 -5.52 29.49 -16.82
C GLY A 239 -4.67 30.78 -16.83
N LEU A 240 -4.97 31.75 -15.94
CA LEU A 240 -4.20 32.99 -15.73
C LEU A 240 -3.06 32.86 -14.72
N PHE A 241 -3.20 32.05 -13.66
CA PHE A 241 -2.17 31.90 -12.62
C PHE A 241 -0.88 31.25 -13.15
N PHE A 242 -0.99 30.42 -14.21
CA PHE A 242 0.17 29.84 -14.88
C PHE A 242 0.96 30.87 -15.70
N LEU A 243 0.33 31.93 -16.21
CA LEU A 243 1.00 33.02 -16.92
C LEU A 243 1.83 33.86 -15.96
N VAL A 244 1.28 34.20 -14.80
CA VAL A 244 1.96 35.04 -13.79
C VAL A 244 3.21 34.35 -13.22
N LEU A 245 3.13 33.04 -12.92
CA LEU A 245 4.31 32.27 -12.49
C LEU A 245 5.36 32.08 -13.60
N TRP A 246 4.94 32.16 -14.87
CA TRP A 246 5.84 32.08 -16.02
C TRP A 246 6.57 33.39 -16.29
N GLU A 247 5.90 34.54 -16.17
CA GLU A 247 6.52 35.88 -16.21
C GLU A 247 7.55 36.03 -15.09
N LEU A 248 7.17 35.72 -13.85
CA LEU A 248 8.06 35.82 -12.68
C LEU A 248 9.28 34.88 -12.72
N ARG A 249 9.22 33.77 -13.48
CA ARG A 249 10.36 32.83 -13.62
C ARG A 249 11.27 33.20 -14.80
N ASN A 250 10.79 33.94 -15.80
CA ASN A 250 11.61 34.46 -16.90
C ASN A 250 12.29 35.80 -16.58
N ASP A 251 11.85 36.51 -15.54
CA ASP A 251 12.54 37.71 -15.02
C ASP A 251 13.72 37.38 -14.07
N LEU A 252 13.95 36.09 -13.80
CA LEU A 252 15.03 35.58 -12.94
C LEU A 252 16.10 34.77 -13.73
N ILE A 253 16.16 34.93 -15.05
CA ILE A 253 17.25 34.42 -15.92
C ILE A 253 17.91 35.60 -16.64
#